data_AF-A0A377Z7U6-F1
#
_entry.id   AF-A0A377Z7U6-F1
#
_cell.length_a   1.000
_cell.length_b   1.000
_cell.length_c   1.000
_cell.angle_alpha   90.00
_cell.angle_beta   90.00
_cell.angle_gamma   90.00
#
_symmetry.space_group_name_H-M   'P 1'
#
loop_
_entity.id
_entity.type
_entity.pdbx_description
1 polymer ?
#
loop_
_entity_poly.entity_id
_entity_poly.type
_entity_poly.pdbx_seq_one_letter_code
_entity_poly.pdbx_strand_id
1 'polypeptide(L)'
;MAACSSTRIGGVSLPPYDSLNLGAHCGDNLQHVEENRRRMFAAGGLPSYPVWLEQVHGTEVLTLDGGPYPSKRADASYSRTSGTVCAVMTADCLPVLFCNRDGTEVAAAHAGMARLMRRGSGSDGCSFRR
;
A
#
# COMPACT_ATOMS: atom_id res chain seq x y z
N MET A 1 -16.77 -4.73 1.93
CA MET A 1 -15.31 -4.77 1.72
C MET A 1 -15.02 -4.63 0.24
N ALA A 2 -14.02 -3.85 -0.14
CA ALA A 2 -13.63 -3.63 -1.53
C ALA A 2 -12.10 -3.60 -1.63
N ALA A 3 -11.57 -3.93 -2.80
CA ALA A 3 -10.14 -3.88 -3.11
C ALA A 3 -9.97 -3.35 -4.54
N CYS A 4 -8.94 -2.56 -4.76
CA CYS A 4 -8.59 -2.04 -6.07
C CYS A 4 -7.08 -1.96 -6.25
N SER A 5 -6.63 -1.95 -7.50
CA SER A 5 -5.24 -1.69 -7.88
C SER A 5 -5.25 -0.68 -9.02
N SER A 6 -4.45 0.39 -8.90
CA SER A 6 -4.34 1.41 -9.94
C SER A 6 -3.46 0.93 -11.09
N THR A 7 -3.64 1.54 -12.26
CA THR A 7 -2.66 1.47 -13.36
C THR A 7 -1.92 2.80 -13.46
N ARG A 8 -0.94 2.92 -14.35
CA ARG A 8 -0.25 4.20 -14.63
C ARG A 8 -1.08 5.24 -15.40
N ILE A 9 -2.32 4.90 -15.78
CA ILE A 9 -3.17 5.70 -16.68
C ILE A 9 -4.12 6.60 -15.88
N GLY A 10 -4.36 7.82 -16.37
CA GLY A 10 -5.42 8.72 -15.87
C GLY A 10 -4.95 9.83 -14.94
N GLY A 11 -3.63 10.04 -14.82
CA GLY A 11 -3.08 11.10 -13.97
C GLY A 11 -2.63 12.34 -14.74
N VAL A 12 -1.79 13.14 -14.09
CA VAL A 12 -1.28 14.43 -14.59
C VAL A 12 0.24 14.53 -14.60
N SER A 13 0.94 13.52 -14.09
CA SER A 13 2.41 13.50 -14.09
C SER A 13 2.95 13.46 -15.51
N LEU A 14 4.11 14.11 -15.70
CA LEU A 14 4.82 14.15 -16.98
C LEU A 14 5.91 13.08 -17.02
N PRO A 15 6.47 12.75 -18.21
CA PRO A 15 7.62 11.85 -18.29
C PRO A 15 8.76 12.28 -17.35
N PRO A 16 9.42 11.34 -16.66
CA PRO A 16 9.31 9.88 -16.79
C PRO A 16 8.18 9.23 -15.94
N TYR A 17 7.32 10.03 -15.31
CA TYR A 17 6.29 9.59 -14.35
C TYR A 17 4.88 9.52 -14.97
N ASP A 18 4.77 9.60 -16.30
CA ASP A 18 3.50 9.65 -16.99
C ASP A 18 2.64 8.39 -16.69
N SER A 19 1.39 8.50 -16.26
CA SER A 19 0.59 9.70 -15.95
C SER A 19 0.10 9.75 -14.51
N LEU A 20 -0.24 8.60 -13.91
CA LEU A 20 -0.82 8.47 -12.56
C LEU A 20 0.22 7.98 -11.55
N ASN A 21 1.28 8.76 -11.35
CA ASN A 21 2.26 8.47 -10.31
C ASN A 21 1.72 8.84 -8.92
N LEU A 22 1.75 7.89 -7.98
CA LEU A 22 1.30 8.06 -6.59
C LEU A 22 2.48 8.20 -5.60
N GLY A 23 3.71 8.02 -6.08
CA GLY A 23 4.93 8.00 -5.28
C GLY A 23 5.52 9.39 -5.03
N ALA A 24 5.53 9.80 -3.77
CA ALA A 24 6.07 11.10 -3.34
C ALA A 24 7.61 11.13 -3.18
N HIS A 25 8.29 9.98 -3.32
CA HIS A 25 9.72 9.83 -3.03
C HIS A 25 10.53 9.34 -4.23
N CYS A 26 10.06 9.59 -5.46
CA CYS A 26 10.70 9.15 -6.70
C CYS A 26 11.20 10.29 -7.61
N GLY A 27 11.07 11.55 -7.17
CA GLY A 27 11.53 12.74 -7.90
C GLY A 27 10.47 13.47 -8.74
N ASP A 28 9.22 13.01 -8.73
CA ASP A 28 8.11 13.70 -9.41
C ASP A 28 7.68 14.99 -8.69
N ASN A 29 6.92 15.82 -9.39
CA ASN A 29 6.28 17.01 -8.83
C ASN A 29 5.22 16.59 -7.79
N LEU A 30 5.40 17.03 -6.54
CA LEU A 30 4.50 16.70 -5.44
C LEU A 30 3.05 17.17 -5.66
N GLN A 31 2.82 18.25 -6.42
CA GLN A 31 1.46 18.69 -6.77
C GLN A 31 0.79 17.72 -7.74
N HIS A 32 1.55 17.14 -8.69
CA HIS A 32 1.03 16.11 -9.57
C HIS A 32 0.71 14.83 -8.80
N VAL A 33 1.60 14.42 -7.89
CA VAL A 33 1.39 13.25 -7.03
C VAL A 33 0.14 13.41 -6.17
N GLU A 34 -0.08 14.59 -5.59
CA GLU A 34 -1.28 14.87 -4.78
C GLU A 34 -2.55 14.83 -5.62
N GLU A 35 -2.55 15.43 -6.81
CA GLU A 35 -3.69 15.36 -7.74
C GLU A 35 -3.97 13.91 -8.18
N ASN A 36 -2.92 13.13 -8.47
CA ASN A 36 -3.06 11.72 -8.83
C ASN A 36 -3.65 10.90 -7.67
N ARG A 37 -3.22 11.15 -6.44
CA ARG A 37 -3.79 10.52 -5.23
C ARG A 37 -5.25 10.88 -5.06
N ARG A 38 -5.63 12.15 -5.27
CA ARG A 38 -7.03 12.61 -5.22
C ARG A 38 -7.87 11.90 -6.29
N ARG A 39 -7.37 11.79 -7.53
CA ARG A 39 -8.04 11.07 -8.62
C ARG A 39 -8.24 9.59 -8.31
N MET A 40 -7.18 8.92 -7.87
CA MET A 40 -7.23 7.51 -7.48
C MET A 40 -8.21 7.29 -6.33
N PHE A 41 -8.20 8.16 -5.32
CA PHE A 41 -9.13 8.11 -4.19
C PHE A 41 -10.59 8.19 -4.66
N ALA A 42 -10.91 9.17 -5.53
CA ALA A 42 -12.24 9.35 -6.07
C ALA A 42 -12.67 8.16 -6.96
N ALA A 43 -11.78 7.68 -7.84
CA ALA A 43 -12.06 6.56 -8.73
C ALA A 43 -12.27 5.23 -7.99
N GLY A 44 -11.57 5.03 -6.87
CA GLY A 44 -11.69 3.84 -6.04
C GLY A 44 -12.90 3.85 -5.09
N GLY A 45 -13.61 4.96 -4.95
CA GLY A 45 -14.71 5.10 -3.99
C GLY A 45 -14.27 4.81 -2.55
N LEU A 46 -13.04 5.20 -2.19
CA LEU A 46 -12.44 4.85 -0.91
C LEU A 46 -13.12 5.59 0.26
N PRO A 47 -13.33 4.93 1.41
CA PRO A 47 -14.01 5.55 2.56
C PRO A 47 -13.15 6.58 3.29
N SER A 48 -11.83 6.50 3.15
CA SER A 48 -10.87 7.45 3.73
C SER A 48 -9.57 7.45 2.92
N TYR A 49 -8.73 8.47 3.13
CA TYR A 49 -7.42 8.49 2.50
C TYR A 49 -6.57 7.30 2.98
N PRO A 50 -5.83 6.64 2.07
CA PRO A 50 -4.94 5.54 2.46
C PRO A 50 -3.88 5.97 3.47
N VAL A 51 -3.57 5.09 4.42
CA VAL A 51 -2.39 5.25 5.27
C VAL A 51 -1.17 4.77 4.51
N TRP A 52 -0.46 5.70 3.87
CA TRP A 52 0.78 5.40 3.17
C TRP A 52 1.89 5.01 4.16
N LEU A 53 2.53 3.87 3.90
CA LEU A 53 3.68 3.39 4.65
C LEU A 53 4.98 4.00 4.11
N GLU A 54 5.97 4.10 4.99
CA GLU A 54 7.37 4.27 4.59
C GLU A 54 7.94 2.88 4.32
N GLN A 55 7.77 2.40 3.07
CA GLN A 55 8.22 1.08 2.64
C GLN A 55 9.75 1.04 2.52
N VAL A 56 10.36 0.08 3.20
CA VAL A 56 11.83 -0.04 3.34
C VAL A 56 12.33 -1.42 2.92
N HIS A 57 11.49 -2.20 2.22
CA HIS A 57 11.75 -3.58 1.82
C HIS A 57 12.05 -4.50 3.02
N GLY A 58 11.46 -4.21 4.18
CA GLY A 58 11.50 -5.02 5.40
C GLY A 58 10.33 -5.99 5.53
N THR A 59 10.08 -6.45 6.75
CA THR A 59 9.02 -7.43 7.08
C THR A 59 7.97 -6.89 8.06
N GLU A 60 8.15 -5.67 8.54
CA GLU A 60 7.29 -5.07 9.56
C GLU A 60 5.88 -4.84 9.04
N VAL A 61 4.90 -5.13 9.91
CA VAL A 61 3.47 -4.90 9.68
C VAL A 61 3.01 -3.79 10.61
N LEU A 62 2.40 -2.75 10.05
CA LEU A 62 1.73 -1.71 10.82
C LEU A 62 0.25 -2.04 11.01
N THR A 63 -0.20 -2.17 12.26
CA THR A 63 -1.63 -2.25 12.59
C THR A 63 -2.26 -0.87 12.51
N LEU A 64 -3.28 -0.74 11.67
CA LEU A 64 -4.05 0.49 11.48
C LEU A 64 -5.34 0.44 12.30
N ASP A 65 -5.28 1.02 13.49
CA ASP A 65 -6.37 1.09 14.48
C ASP A 65 -7.08 2.47 14.53
N GLY A 66 -6.71 3.41 13.64
CA GLY A 66 -7.24 4.77 13.61
C GLY A 66 -6.51 5.76 14.53
N GLY A 67 -5.49 5.33 15.27
CA GLY A 67 -4.69 6.20 16.13
C GLY A 67 -3.54 6.94 15.42
N PRO A 68 -2.83 7.83 16.13
CA PRO A 68 -1.56 8.37 15.65
C PRO A 68 -0.50 7.27 15.63
N TYR A 69 0.23 7.16 14.51
CA TYR A 69 1.30 6.18 14.35
C TYR A 69 2.66 6.82 14.66
N PRO A 70 3.41 6.35 15.69
CA PRO A 70 4.74 6.88 16.00
C PRO A 70 5.75 6.70 14.86
N SER A 71 5.57 5.63 14.07
CA SER A 71 6.31 5.35 12.86
C SER A 71 5.39 4.69 11.85
N LYS A 72 5.60 5.03 10.56
CA LYS A 72 4.94 4.36 9.44
C LYS A 72 5.91 3.46 8.66
N ARG A 73 7.10 3.22 9.21
CA ARG A 73 8.15 2.38 8.61
C ARG A 73 7.72 0.92 8.65
N ALA A 74 7.14 0.44 7.56
CA ALA A 74 6.62 -0.91 7.40
C ALA A 74 6.44 -1.25 5.92
N ASP A 75 6.36 -2.54 5.62
CA ASP A 75 6.10 -3.04 4.26
C ASP A 75 4.75 -3.77 4.16
N ALA A 76 3.99 -3.79 5.26
CA ALA A 76 2.62 -4.23 5.26
C ALA A 76 1.77 -3.42 6.23
N SER A 77 0.47 -3.39 5.97
CA SER A 77 -0.53 -2.87 6.89
C SER A 77 -1.65 -3.87 7.12
N TYR A 78 -2.24 -3.82 8.31
CA TYR A 78 -3.36 -4.65 8.72
C TYR A 78 -4.42 -3.78 9.40
N SER A 79 -5.70 -4.06 9.20
CA SER A 79 -6.76 -3.36 9.92
C SER A 79 -7.97 -4.25 10.19
N ARG A 80 -8.61 -3.99 11.32
CA ARG A 80 -9.96 -4.46 11.68
C ARG A 80 -10.96 -3.29 11.78
N THR A 81 -10.50 -2.08 11.51
CA THR A 81 -11.25 -0.85 11.70
C THR A 81 -12.00 -0.53 10.41
N SER A 82 -13.33 -0.51 10.47
CA SER A 82 -14.16 -0.18 9.32
C SER A 82 -13.86 1.25 8.84
N GLY A 83 -13.73 1.43 7.53
CA GLY A 83 -13.40 2.70 6.92
C GLY A 83 -11.90 3.00 6.82
N THR A 84 -11.02 2.22 7.45
CA THR A 84 -9.56 2.33 7.29
C THR A 84 -9.09 1.66 6.00
N VAL A 85 -8.22 2.35 5.24
CA VAL A 85 -7.69 1.84 3.97
C VAL A 85 -6.23 1.42 4.11
N CYS A 86 -5.99 0.11 4.01
CA CYS A 86 -4.66 -0.47 3.85
C CYS A 86 -4.17 -0.27 2.41
N ALA A 87 -2.94 0.25 2.25
CA ALA A 87 -2.34 0.45 0.94
C ALA A 87 -0.85 0.09 0.94
N VAL A 88 -0.40 -0.37 -0.22
CA VAL A 88 1.01 -0.58 -0.54
C VAL A 88 1.27 0.00 -1.92
N MET A 89 2.48 0.52 -2.12
CA MET A 89 2.90 1.15 -3.35
C MET A 89 3.97 0.28 -4.01
N THR A 90 3.81 0.00 -5.29
CA THR A 90 4.71 -0.91 -6.02
C THR A 90 4.99 -0.39 -7.43
N ALA A 91 6.22 -0.54 -7.87
CA ALA A 91 6.61 -0.67 -9.26
C ALA A 91 7.53 -1.91 -9.31
N ASP A 92 7.13 -2.96 -10.01
CA ASP A 92 7.79 -4.28 -10.11
C ASP A 92 7.71 -5.21 -8.88
N CYS A 93 7.63 -4.69 -7.67
CA CYS A 93 7.41 -5.53 -6.47
C CYS A 93 5.98 -6.11 -6.44
N LEU A 94 5.79 -7.26 -5.79
CA LEU A 94 4.49 -7.95 -5.75
C LEU A 94 3.57 -7.33 -4.68
N PRO A 95 2.44 -6.71 -5.06
CA PRO A 95 1.39 -6.35 -4.09
C PRO A 95 0.56 -7.59 -3.75
N VAL A 96 0.30 -7.80 -2.45
CA VAL A 96 -0.60 -8.86 -1.97
C VAL A 96 -1.66 -8.26 -1.07
N LEU A 97 -2.93 -8.51 -1.38
CA LEU A 97 -4.08 -8.08 -0.58
C LEU A 97 -4.69 -9.29 0.13
N PHE A 98 -5.01 -9.11 1.41
CA PHE A 98 -5.59 -10.15 2.26
C PHE A 98 -6.91 -9.66 2.83
N CYS A 99 -7.82 -10.62 3.03
CA CYS A 99 -9.02 -10.46 3.83
C CYS A 99 -9.38 -11.78 4.48
N ASN A 100 -10.04 -11.73 5.64
CA ASN A 100 -10.68 -12.92 6.18
C ASN A 100 -12.02 -13.21 5.47
N ARG A 101 -12.50 -14.45 5.58
CA ARG A 101 -13.76 -14.87 4.93
C ARG A 101 -14.98 -14.10 5.42
N ASP A 102 -14.95 -13.66 6.68
CA ASP A 102 -16.04 -12.92 7.29
C ASP A 102 -16.02 -11.43 6.90
N GLY A 103 -14.96 -10.96 6.21
CA GLY A 103 -14.84 -9.57 5.75
C GLY A 103 -14.67 -8.54 6.88
N THR A 104 -14.19 -8.96 8.04
CA THR A 104 -13.98 -8.13 9.24
C THR A 104 -12.53 -7.69 9.42
N GLU A 105 -11.60 -8.24 8.65
CA GLU A 105 -10.17 -7.93 8.72
C GLU A 105 -9.57 -7.87 7.32
N VAL A 106 -8.68 -6.90 7.11
CA VAL A 106 -7.99 -6.69 5.83
C VAL A 106 -6.51 -6.40 6.05
N ALA A 107 -5.70 -6.70 5.03
CA ALA A 107 -4.29 -6.34 5.02
C ALA A 107 -3.77 -6.11 3.59
N ALA A 108 -2.71 -5.30 3.47
CA ALA A 108 -1.98 -5.08 2.23
C ALA A 108 -0.49 -5.24 2.50
N ALA A 109 0.23 -6.01 1.68
CA ALA A 109 1.65 -6.28 1.82
C ALA A 109 2.42 -6.01 0.53
N HIS A 110 3.57 -5.37 0.68
CA HIS A 110 4.58 -5.15 -0.32
C HIS A 110 5.62 -6.27 -0.21
N ALA A 111 5.74 -7.09 -1.25
CA ALA A 111 6.72 -8.17 -1.30
C ALA A 111 7.72 -7.93 -2.44
N GLY A 112 8.93 -7.49 -2.10
CA GLY A 112 10.02 -7.37 -3.07
C GLY A 112 10.46 -8.72 -3.66
N MET A 113 10.94 -8.71 -4.90
CA MET A 113 11.35 -9.89 -5.68
C MET A 113 12.36 -10.82 -4.94
N ALA A 114 13.28 -10.27 -4.14
CA ALA A 114 14.21 -11.06 -3.32
C ALA A 114 13.51 -12.02 -2.33
N ARG A 115 12.25 -11.72 -1.97
CA ARG A 115 11.42 -12.50 -1.05
C ARG A 115 10.72 -13.68 -1.72
N LEU A 116 10.44 -13.60 -3.02
CA LEU A 116 9.77 -14.68 -3.76
C LEU A 116 10.71 -15.86 -4.02
N MET A 117 12.02 -15.58 -4.17
CA MET A 117 13.05 -16.60 -4.45
C MET A 117 13.67 -17.25 -3.19
N ARG A 118 13.54 -16.68 -1.98
CA ARG A 118 13.97 -17.32 -0.72
C ARG A 118 12.92 -18.33 -0.21
N ARG A 119 12.58 -19.33 -1.02
CA ARG A 119 12.02 -20.59 -0.50
C ARG A 119 13.18 -21.49 -0.06
N GLY A 120 13.57 -21.40 1.22
CA GLY A 120 14.47 -22.37 1.82
C GLY A 120 15.51 -21.81 2.79
N SER A 121 15.08 -21.17 3.87
CA SER A 121 15.72 -21.18 5.21
C SER A 121 15.19 -20.01 6.06
N GLY A 122 14.51 -20.34 7.15
CA GLY A 122 14.10 -19.35 8.18
C GLY A 122 12.71 -18.77 7.97
N SER A 123 11.92 -18.83 9.03
CA SER A 123 10.51 -18.49 9.15
C SER A 123 10.23 -16.99 9.22
N ASP A 124 10.69 -16.17 8.27
CA ASP A 124 10.49 -14.71 8.30
C ASP A 124 9.42 -14.26 7.31
N GLY A 125 8.24 -14.86 7.48
CA GLY A 125 6.96 -14.40 6.94
C GLY A 125 6.63 -13.00 7.45
N CYS A 126 6.03 -12.14 6.62
CA CYS A 126 5.27 -11.00 7.12
C CYS A 126 4.11 -11.60 7.94
N SER A 127 4.29 -11.69 9.26
CA SER A 127 3.39 -12.47 10.11
C SER A 127 2.24 -11.59 10.58
N PHE A 128 1.10 -11.71 9.90
CA PHE A 128 -0.18 -11.22 10.40
C PHE A 128 -0.64 -12.15 11.52
N ARG A 129 -0.17 -11.92 12.75
CA ARG A 129 -0.68 -12.63 13.93
C ARG A 129 -1.93 -11.91 14.43
N ARG A 130 -2.92 -12.70 14.85
CA ARG A 130 -4.20 -12.25 15.42
C ARG A 130 -4.02 -11.52 16.74
#